data_AF-A0A840RI10-F1
#
_entry.id   AF-A0A840RI10-F1
#
_cell.length_a   1.000
_cell.length_b   1.000
_cell.length_c   1.000
_cell.angle_alpha   90.00
_cell.angle_beta   90.00
_cell.angle_gamma   90.00
#
_symmetry.space_group_name_H-M   'P 1'
#
loop_
_entity.id
_entity.type
_entity.pdbx_description
1 polymer ?
#
loop_
_entity_poly.entity_id
_entity_poly.type
_entity_poly.pdbx_seq_one_letter_code
_entity_poly.pdbx_strand_id
1 'polypeptide(L)'
;MRADPRHVALTLSDLESGTARQWYWLEIAALYPAQPASRTTRLVCRLIQRFGPLLCWSALLKSGLQGTGLYAPQMQLLQRRTRQVMQDAALFTAVIPMLLAGFGRLPATVAFTLWLGVFLGPVWLAFNIVRKTPAPAVANIDSDEELPDSAGPEDVVGLQAMLVATGIAPRQAGQLINSLHTEPLSALPMLGSLLPELAAPPPGRREYILNAVRTWLAVMLPVALAAAYLPLIATLVLCVGWSALAVARAGRRRAAALVILAALIAWGFGRLSHWL
;
A
#
# COMPACT_ATOMS: atom_id res chain seq x y z
N MET A 1 -0.06 21.03 8.19
CA MET A 1 1.34 21.29 7.77
C MET A 1 1.76 20.21 6.78
N ARG A 2 2.30 20.59 5.62
CA ARG A 2 2.81 19.65 4.59
C ARG A 2 4.27 19.32 4.87
N ALA A 3 4.72 18.10 4.51
CA ALA A 3 6.13 17.77 4.53
C ALA A 3 6.84 18.48 3.36
N ASP A 4 8.08 18.92 3.59
CA ASP A 4 8.89 19.58 2.57
C ASP A 4 9.26 18.57 1.45
N PRO A 5 8.85 18.80 0.19
CA PRO A 5 9.08 17.88 -0.91
C PRO A 5 10.56 17.64 -1.20
N ARG A 6 11.44 18.63 -1.02
CA ARG A 6 12.89 18.46 -1.28
C ARG A 6 13.48 17.36 -0.40
N HIS A 7 13.23 17.43 0.90
CA HIS A 7 13.73 16.45 1.87
C HIS A 7 13.15 15.05 1.63
N VAL A 8 11.88 14.97 1.23
CA VAL A 8 11.25 13.70 0.87
C VAL A 8 11.91 13.10 -0.37
N ALA A 9 12.18 13.91 -1.40
CA ALA A 9 12.87 13.48 -2.62
C ALA A 9 14.29 12.97 -2.32
N LEU A 10 15.07 13.70 -1.51
CA LEU A 10 16.40 13.26 -1.08
C LEU A 10 16.34 11.94 -0.30
N THR A 11 15.37 11.79 0.60
CA THR A 11 15.18 10.53 1.34
C THR A 11 14.85 9.36 0.39
N LEU A 12 14.08 9.60 -0.68
CA LEU A 12 13.79 8.59 -1.70
C LEU A 12 15.02 8.27 -2.55
N SER A 13 15.84 9.27 -2.89
CA SER A 13 17.14 9.08 -3.55
C SER A 13 18.04 8.17 -2.71
N ASP A 14 18.15 8.42 -1.40
CA ASP A 14 18.98 7.61 -0.50
C ASP A 14 18.50 6.15 -0.43
N LEU A 15 17.18 5.94 -0.38
CA LEU A 15 16.57 4.60 -0.34
C LEU A 15 16.73 3.83 -1.65
N GLU A 16 16.86 4.53 -2.77
CA GLU A 16 17.03 3.97 -4.11
C GLU A 16 18.48 4.05 -4.58
N SER A 17 19.43 4.23 -3.65
CA SER A 17 20.86 4.35 -3.95
C SER A 17 21.37 3.15 -4.76
N GLY A 18 22.18 3.46 -5.77
CA GLY A 18 22.70 2.47 -6.72
C GLY A 18 21.70 2.06 -7.81
N THR A 19 20.56 2.75 -7.95
CA THR A 19 19.59 2.51 -9.04
C THR A 19 19.40 3.75 -9.91
N ALA A 20 18.90 3.57 -11.13
CA ALA A 20 18.51 4.70 -12.02
C ALA A 20 17.50 5.65 -11.36
N ARG A 21 16.67 5.16 -10.42
CA ARG A 21 15.68 5.97 -9.70
C ARG A 21 16.33 6.98 -8.73
N GLN A 22 17.55 6.73 -8.25
CA GLN A 22 18.30 7.69 -7.43
C GLN A 22 18.40 9.05 -8.15
N TRP A 23 18.89 9.01 -9.39
CA TRP A 23 19.10 10.21 -10.20
C TRP A 23 17.79 10.91 -10.54
N TYR A 24 16.73 10.16 -10.81
CA TYR A 24 15.39 10.72 -10.96
C TYR A 24 14.96 11.54 -9.73
N TRP A 25 15.15 11.01 -8.52
CA TRP A 25 14.78 11.74 -7.30
C TRP A 25 15.68 12.95 -7.01
N LEU A 26 16.96 12.91 -7.42
CA LEU A 26 17.85 14.06 -7.35
C LEU A 26 17.42 15.19 -8.28
N GLU A 27 17.03 14.88 -9.52
CA GLU A 27 16.48 15.87 -10.47
C GLU A 27 15.21 16.52 -9.91
N ILE A 28 14.29 15.69 -9.38
CA ILE A 28 13.08 16.20 -8.73
C ILE A 28 13.42 17.05 -7.49
N ALA A 29 14.43 16.67 -6.69
CA ALA A 29 14.84 17.44 -5.52
C ALA A 29 15.39 18.82 -5.90
N ALA A 30 16.07 18.93 -7.04
CA ALA A 30 16.64 20.18 -7.55
C ALA A 30 15.57 21.23 -7.89
N LEU A 31 14.33 20.81 -8.18
CA LEU A 31 13.19 21.70 -8.45
C LEU A 31 12.75 22.52 -7.24
N TYR A 32 13.11 22.09 -6.03
CA TYR A 32 12.62 22.69 -4.80
C TYR A 32 13.74 23.45 -4.07
N PRO A 33 13.46 24.63 -3.48
CA PRO A 33 14.46 25.38 -2.73
C PRO A 33 14.89 24.61 -1.46
N ALA A 34 16.14 24.81 -1.03
CA ALA A 34 16.61 24.27 0.22
C ALA A 34 15.93 25.00 1.40
N GLN A 35 15.15 24.25 2.19
CA GLN A 35 14.48 24.77 3.39
C GLN A 35 14.80 23.88 4.59
N PRO A 36 14.88 24.42 5.82
CA PRO A 36 15.15 23.59 7.00
C PRO A 36 14.04 22.56 7.24
N ALA A 37 14.42 21.31 7.51
CA ALA A 37 13.47 20.22 7.73
C ALA A 37 12.60 20.45 8.97
N SER A 38 11.30 20.63 8.74
CA SER A 38 10.27 20.71 9.79
C SER A 38 10.12 19.38 10.55
N ARG A 39 9.51 19.42 11.76
CA ARG A 39 9.22 18.19 12.52
C ARG A 39 8.37 17.21 11.73
N THR A 40 7.38 17.71 10.98
CA THR A 40 6.51 16.90 10.12
C THR A 40 7.30 16.24 9.00
N THR A 41 8.21 16.98 8.35
CA THR A 41 9.10 16.43 7.32
C THR A 41 9.94 15.29 7.87
N ARG A 42 10.57 15.47 9.04
CA ARG A 42 11.39 14.43 9.68
C ARG A 42 10.57 13.18 10.02
N LEU A 43 9.34 13.34 10.52
CA LEU A 43 8.46 12.20 10.79
C LEU A 43 8.14 11.43 9.51
N VAL A 44 7.76 12.14 8.44
CA VAL A 44 7.45 11.52 7.15
C VAL A 44 8.67 10.79 6.59
N CYS A 45 9.85 11.39 6.60
CA CYS A 45 11.08 10.75 6.12
C CYS A 45 11.41 9.48 6.91
N ARG A 46 11.28 9.51 8.26
CA ARG A 46 11.45 8.31 9.09
C ARG A 46 10.44 7.22 8.76
N LEU A 47 9.18 7.58 8.49
CA LEU A 47 8.15 6.61 8.11
C LEU A 47 8.47 5.96 6.76
N ILE A 48 8.92 6.75 5.78
CA ILE A 48 9.35 6.26 4.46
C ILE A 48 10.54 5.32 4.62
N GLN A 49 11.57 5.69 5.40
CA GLN A 49 12.72 4.83 5.66
C GLN A 49 12.33 3.51 6.35
N ARG A 50 11.34 3.54 7.26
CA ARG A 50 10.96 2.35 8.02
C ARG A 50 10.03 1.39 7.27
N PHE A 51 9.11 1.95 6.49
CA PHE A 51 8.01 1.21 5.85
C PHE A 51 8.08 1.15 4.33
N GLY A 52 8.96 1.93 3.70
CA GLY A 52 9.07 2.05 2.26
C GLY A 52 8.12 3.10 1.67
N PRO A 53 8.40 3.54 0.42
CA PRO A 53 7.63 4.57 -0.27
C PRO A 53 6.17 4.15 -0.52
N LEU A 54 5.94 2.87 -0.83
CA LEU A 54 4.62 2.34 -1.18
C LEU A 54 3.64 2.40 0.00
N LEU A 55 4.07 2.02 1.21
CA LEU A 55 3.21 2.09 2.40
C LEU A 55 2.97 3.54 2.86
N CYS A 56 3.86 4.45 2.52
CA CYS A 56 3.76 5.89 2.82
C CYS A 56 3.17 6.71 1.67
N TRP A 57 2.56 6.07 0.67
CA TRP A 57 2.04 6.72 -0.53
C TRP A 57 1.13 7.93 -0.27
N SER A 58 0.22 7.83 0.70
CA SER A 58 -0.68 8.95 1.02
C SER A 58 0.07 10.16 1.60
N ALA A 59 1.16 9.94 2.33
CA ALA A 59 2.02 11.00 2.83
C ALA A 59 2.85 11.61 1.70
N LEU A 60 3.35 10.79 0.76
CA LEU A 60 4.03 11.24 -0.45
C LEU A 60 3.13 12.15 -1.29
N LEU A 61 1.89 11.73 -1.59
CA LEU A 61 0.94 12.57 -2.32
C LEU A 61 0.65 13.89 -1.59
N LYS A 62 0.51 13.87 -0.26
CA LYS A 62 0.26 15.08 0.55
C LYS A 62 1.46 16.02 0.63
N SER A 63 2.67 15.53 0.39
CA SER A 63 3.87 16.39 0.31
C SER A 63 3.89 17.26 -0.94
N GLY A 64 3.08 16.95 -1.95
CA GLY A 64 3.07 17.67 -3.23
C GLY A 64 4.32 17.43 -4.06
N LEU A 65 5.07 16.38 -3.75
CA LEU A 65 6.25 15.97 -4.50
C LEU A 65 5.85 15.59 -5.93
N GLN A 66 6.40 16.32 -6.89
CA GLN A 66 6.28 16.01 -8.31
C GLN A 66 7.04 14.71 -8.61
N GLY A 67 6.47 13.81 -9.41
CA GLY A 67 7.13 12.56 -9.76
C GLY A 67 6.75 11.33 -8.93
N THR A 68 5.87 11.46 -7.92
CA THR A 68 5.32 10.29 -7.21
C THR A 68 4.66 9.29 -8.15
N GLY A 69 4.18 9.73 -9.32
CA GLY A 69 3.56 8.90 -10.37
C GLY A 69 4.34 7.63 -10.72
N LEU A 70 5.66 7.62 -10.53
CA LEU A 70 6.52 6.44 -10.70
C LEU A 70 6.02 5.20 -9.95
N TYR A 71 5.48 5.38 -8.74
CA TYR A 71 5.00 4.28 -7.90
C TYR A 71 3.51 3.96 -8.11
N ALA A 72 2.79 4.71 -8.94
CA ALA A 72 1.34 4.56 -9.09
C ALA A 72 0.91 3.16 -9.54
N PRO A 73 1.56 2.49 -10.52
CA PRO A 73 1.19 1.13 -10.92
C PRO A 73 1.32 0.13 -9.76
N GLN A 74 2.42 0.20 -9.01
CA GLN A 74 2.66 -0.69 -7.86
C GLN A 74 1.68 -0.42 -6.72
N MET A 75 1.32 0.84 -6.51
CA MET A 75 0.29 1.20 -5.54
C MET A 75 -1.09 0.66 -5.94
N GLN A 76 -1.42 0.59 -7.22
CA GLN A 76 -2.68 -0.01 -7.67
C GLN A 76 -2.77 -1.49 -7.30
N LEU A 77 -1.66 -2.24 -7.36
CA LEU A 77 -1.61 -3.64 -6.91
C LEU A 77 -1.91 -3.75 -5.41
N LEU A 78 -1.26 -2.94 -4.59
CA LEU A 78 -1.52 -2.89 -3.14
C LEU A 78 -2.97 -2.48 -2.85
N GLN A 79 -3.53 -1.49 -3.55
CA GLN A 79 -4.92 -1.07 -3.37
C GLN A 79 -5.92 -2.18 -3.73
N ARG A 80 -5.69 -2.93 -4.80
CA ARG A 80 -6.53 -4.08 -5.16
C ARG A 80 -6.51 -5.13 -4.04
N ARG A 81 -5.32 -5.42 -3.50
CA ARG A 81 -5.16 -6.36 -2.39
C ARG A 81 -5.81 -5.86 -1.09
N THR A 82 -5.62 -4.59 -0.74
CA THR A 82 -6.28 -3.94 0.40
C THR A 82 -7.80 -4.07 0.29
N ARG A 83 -8.37 -3.78 -0.88
CA ARG A 83 -9.82 -3.91 -1.09
C ARG A 83 -10.31 -5.34 -0.87
N GLN A 84 -9.57 -6.33 -1.37
CA GLN A 84 -9.90 -7.74 -1.15
C GLN A 84 -9.86 -8.10 0.35
N VAL A 85 -8.75 -7.80 1.03
CA VAL A 85 -8.60 -8.10 2.47
C VAL A 85 -9.66 -7.39 3.31
N MET A 86 -10.01 -6.15 2.96
CA MET A 86 -11.05 -5.40 3.64
C MET A 86 -12.43 -6.03 3.43
N GLN A 87 -12.72 -6.55 2.23
CA GLN A 87 -13.98 -7.27 1.94
C GLN A 87 -14.04 -8.59 2.73
N ASP A 88 -12.95 -9.35 2.76
CA ASP A 88 -12.86 -10.61 3.51
C ASP A 88 -13.06 -10.35 5.02
N ALA A 89 -12.40 -9.32 5.56
CA ALA A 89 -12.56 -8.91 6.94
C ALA A 89 -14.00 -8.47 7.24
N ALA A 90 -14.58 -7.63 6.38
CA ALA A 90 -15.95 -7.13 6.51
C ALA A 90 -17.00 -8.25 6.46
N LEU A 91 -16.80 -9.25 5.60
CA LEU A 91 -17.66 -10.43 5.55
C LEU A 91 -17.52 -11.24 6.84
N PHE A 92 -16.29 -11.47 7.31
CA PHE A 92 -16.06 -12.20 8.57
C PHE A 92 -16.73 -11.49 9.76
N THR A 93 -16.51 -10.19 9.93
CA THR A 93 -17.08 -9.38 11.03
C THR A 93 -18.60 -9.31 10.98
N ALA A 94 -19.22 -9.30 9.79
CA ALA A 94 -20.66 -9.17 9.68
C ALA A 94 -21.37 -10.53 9.78
N VAL A 95 -20.86 -11.55 9.06
CA VAL A 95 -21.55 -12.83 8.87
C VAL A 95 -21.40 -13.74 10.08
N ILE A 96 -20.19 -13.91 10.60
CA ILE A 96 -19.95 -14.88 11.69
C ILE A 96 -20.71 -14.49 12.97
N PRO A 97 -20.66 -13.24 13.46
CA PRO A 97 -21.47 -12.82 14.61
C PRO A 97 -22.98 -12.99 14.39
N MET A 98 -23.47 -12.66 13.19
CA MET A 98 -24.90 -12.79 12.86
C MET A 98 -25.35 -14.25 12.83
N LEU A 99 -24.53 -15.15 12.29
CA LEU A 99 -24.78 -16.59 12.31
C LEU A 99 -24.82 -17.14 13.75
N LEU A 100 -23.82 -16.78 14.57
CA LEU A 100 -23.76 -17.20 15.98
C LEU A 100 -24.97 -16.67 16.78
N ALA A 101 -25.38 -15.43 16.53
CA ALA A 101 -26.57 -14.86 17.14
C ALA A 101 -27.87 -15.54 16.64
N GLY A 102 -27.93 -15.94 15.36
CA GLY A 102 -29.03 -16.73 14.82
C GLY A 102 -29.19 -18.06 15.54
N PHE A 103 -28.07 -18.74 15.81
CA PHE A 103 -28.02 -19.96 16.64
C PHE A 103 -28.31 -19.72 18.13
N GLY A 104 -28.56 -18.49 18.57
CA GLY A 104 -28.81 -18.17 19.98
C GLY A 104 -27.58 -18.33 20.88
N ARG A 105 -26.37 -18.21 20.32
CA ARG A 105 -25.14 -18.30 21.11
C ARG A 105 -24.98 -17.09 22.02
N LEU A 106 -24.29 -17.30 23.15
CA LEU A 106 -24.06 -16.29 24.16
C LEU A 106 -23.19 -15.13 23.60
N PRO A 107 -23.36 -13.89 24.12
CA PRO A 107 -22.54 -12.76 23.71
C PRO A 107 -21.03 -13.00 23.87
N ALA A 108 -20.64 -13.74 24.92
CA ALA A 108 -19.26 -14.11 25.15
C ALA A 108 -18.65 -14.93 23.99
N THR A 109 -19.43 -15.85 23.39
CA THR A 109 -18.97 -16.63 22.23
C THR A 109 -18.75 -15.76 21.00
N VAL A 110 -19.63 -14.77 20.79
CA VAL A 110 -19.49 -13.80 19.70
C VAL A 110 -18.22 -12.96 19.88
N ALA A 111 -18.03 -12.39 21.08
CA ALA A 111 -16.84 -11.62 21.40
C ALA A 111 -15.55 -12.46 21.27
N PHE A 112 -15.55 -13.68 21.80
CA PHE A 112 -14.44 -14.61 21.67
C PHE A 112 -14.09 -14.90 20.21
N THR A 113 -15.08 -15.15 19.36
CA THR A 113 -14.87 -15.44 17.94
C THR A 113 -14.29 -14.23 17.18
N LEU A 114 -14.75 -13.02 17.52
CA LEU A 114 -14.20 -11.78 16.96
C LEU A 114 -12.73 -11.60 17.36
N TRP A 115 -12.39 -11.82 18.63
CA TRP A 115 -11.00 -11.79 19.10
C TRP A 115 -10.13 -12.87 18.47
N LEU A 116 -10.67 -14.07 18.28
CA LEU A 116 -9.99 -15.14 17.55
C LEU A 116 -9.66 -14.69 16.11
N GLY A 117 -10.60 -14.01 15.44
CA GLY A 117 -10.36 -13.43 14.12
C GLY A 117 -9.34 -12.28 14.14
N VAL A 118 -9.27 -11.48 15.21
CA VAL A 118 -8.23 -10.45 15.37
C VAL A 118 -6.84 -11.07 15.48
N PHE A 119 -6.67 -12.18 16.21
CA PHE A 119 -5.36 -12.81 16.41
C PHE A 119 -4.96 -13.76 15.29
N LEU A 120 -5.86 -14.63 14.84
CA LEU A 120 -5.56 -15.66 13.83
C LEU A 120 -5.68 -15.14 12.39
N GLY A 121 -6.51 -14.13 12.14
CA GLY A 121 -6.68 -13.56 10.80
C GLY A 121 -5.37 -13.03 10.20
N PRO A 122 -4.57 -12.21 10.92
CA PRO A 122 -3.25 -11.78 10.48
C PRO A 122 -2.29 -12.93 10.15
N VAL A 123 -2.29 -14.00 10.97
CA VAL A 123 -1.44 -15.18 10.76
C VAL A 123 -1.85 -15.90 9.47
N TRP A 124 -3.16 -16.10 9.27
CA TRP A 124 -3.71 -16.70 8.07
C TRP A 124 -3.41 -15.88 6.80
N LEU A 125 -3.55 -14.55 6.88
CA LEU A 125 -3.23 -13.64 5.78
C LEU A 125 -1.75 -13.70 5.44
N ALA A 126 -0.88 -13.65 6.46
CA ALA A 126 0.55 -13.77 6.27
C ALA A 126 0.88 -15.08 5.57
N PHE A 127 0.42 -16.22 6.08
CA PHE A 127 0.60 -17.55 5.50
C PHE A 127 0.14 -17.64 4.04
N ASN A 128 -1.04 -17.10 3.72
CA ASN A 128 -1.53 -17.10 2.33
C ASN A 128 -0.67 -16.24 1.39
N ILE A 129 -0.16 -15.10 1.88
CA ILE A 129 0.72 -14.24 1.08
C ILE A 129 2.07 -14.93 0.88
N VAL A 130 2.62 -15.59 1.91
CA VAL A 130 3.82 -16.43 1.81
C VAL A 130 3.70 -17.44 0.68
N ARG A 131 2.56 -18.14 0.61
CA ARG A 131 2.34 -19.22 -0.34
C ARG A 131 2.09 -18.75 -1.76
N LYS A 132 1.44 -17.59 -1.94
CA LYS A 132 0.99 -17.08 -3.25
C LYS A 132 1.94 -16.08 -3.88
N THR A 133 2.78 -15.42 -3.10
CA THR A 133 3.80 -14.51 -3.61
C THR A 133 5.11 -15.27 -3.59
N PRO A 134 5.65 -15.68 -4.75
CA PRO A 134 6.99 -16.25 -4.79
C PRO A 134 7.94 -15.26 -4.10
N ALA A 135 8.96 -15.78 -3.41
CA ALA A 135 10.02 -14.92 -2.91
C ALA A 135 10.48 -14.05 -4.08
N PRO A 136 10.74 -12.74 -3.88
CA PRO A 136 11.48 -12.01 -4.90
C PRO A 136 12.69 -12.91 -5.21
N ALA A 137 12.90 -13.21 -6.50
CA ALA A 137 14.18 -13.74 -6.90
C ALA A 137 15.17 -12.78 -6.25
N VAL A 138 15.87 -13.27 -5.23
CA VAL A 138 17.13 -12.68 -4.88
C VAL A 138 17.82 -12.81 -6.23
N ALA A 139 17.93 -11.71 -6.97
CA ALA A 139 19.05 -11.60 -7.86
C ALA A 139 20.18 -11.90 -6.90
N ASN A 140 20.69 -13.14 -6.97
CA ASN A 140 22.04 -13.41 -6.55
C ASN A 140 22.80 -12.37 -7.36
N ILE A 141 23.01 -11.22 -6.74
CA ILE A 141 24.20 -10.46 -6.97
C ILE A 141 25.26 -11.37 -6.33
N ASP A 142 25.54 -12.48 -7.01
CA ASP A 142 26.87 -13.04 -7.00
C ASP A 142 27.70 -11.86 -7.48
N SER A 143 28.37 -11.29 -6.49
CA SER A 143 29.26 -10.15 -6.60
C SER A 143 30.54 -10.54 -7.33
N ASP A 144 30.40 -11.21 -8.48
CA ASP A 144 31.47 -11.68 -9.37
C ASP A 144 30.97 -11.75 -10.84
N GLU A 145 29.96 -10.95 -11.21
CA GLU A 145 29.78 -10.61 -12.61
C GLU A 145 30.75 -9.47 -12.92
N GLU A 146 31.90 -9.83 -13.49
CA GLU A 146 32.88 -8.92 -14.08
C GLU A 146 32.13 -7.89 -14.93
N LEU A 147 31.94 -6.71 -14.34
CA LEU A 147 31.59 -5.50 -15.07
C LEU A 147 32.58 -5.39 -16.23
N PRO A 148 32.13 -5.21 -17.49
CA PRO A 148 33.06 -4.92 -18.57
C PRO A 148 33.93 -3.72 -18.17
N ASP A 149 35.24 -3.84 -18.39
CA ASP A 149 36.35 -2.91 -18.05
C ASP A 149 36.24 -1.49 -18.67
N SER A 150 35.03 -0.95 -18.82
CA SER A 150 34.76 0.44 -19.21
C SER A 150 34.16 1.27 -18.08
N ALA A 151 34.19 0.81 -16.83
CA ALA A 151 33.72 1.57 -15.68
C ALA A 151 34.88 2.22 -14.91
N GLY A 152 35.23 3.46 -15.30
CA GLY A 152 35.98 4.42 -14.49
C GLY A 152 36.06 5.77 -15.20
N PRO A 153 36.43 6.89 -14.53
CA PRO A 153 36.43 7.21 -13.10
C PRO A 153 35.80 8.61 -12.86
N GLU A 154 34.59 8.86 -13.38
CA GLU A 154 33.72 9.96 -12.95
C GLU A 154 32.24 9.56 -13.12
N ASP A 155 31.49 9.61 -12.01
CA ASP A 155 30.09 9.23 -11.89
C ASP A 155 29.21 9.80 -13.01
N VAL A 156 28.57 8.91 -13.77
CA VAL A 156 27.77 9.19 -14.96
C VAL A 156 26.62 10.18 -14.67
N VAL A 157 26.92 11.46 -14.86
CA VAL A 157 26.12 12.58 -15.41
C VAL A 157 24.57 12.40 -15.40
N GLY A 158 23.94 12.36 -14.22
CA GLY A 158 22.49 12.62 -14.04
C GLY A 158 21.50 11.80 -14.90
N LEU A 159 20.22 12.18 -14.85
CA LEU A 159 19.17 11.53 -15.67
C LEU A 159 19.42 11.75 -17.17
N GLN A 160 20.14 12.82 -17.54
CA GLN A 160 20.45 13.16 -18.92
C GLN A 160 21.42 12.20 -19.58
N ALA A 161 22.52 11.81 -18.92
CA ALA A 161 23.44 10.86 -19.53
C ALA A 161 22.88 9.45 -19.59
N MET A 162 22.00 9.07 -18.65
CA MET A 162 21.23 7.83 -18.78
C MET A 162 20.41 7.81 -20.07
N LEU A 163 19.76 8.93 -20.41
CA LEU A 163 19.03 9.06 -21.68
C LEU A 163 19.94 9.08 -22.91
N VAL A 164 21.12 9.70 -22.83
CA VAL A 164 22.07 9.69 -23.95
C VAL A 164 22.66 8.30 -24.17
N ALA A 165 22.92 7.55 -23.09
CA ALA A 165 23.42 6.18 -23.14
C ALA A 165 22.44 5.21 -23.82
N THR A 166 21.14 5.47 -23.77
CA THR A 166 20.12 4.70 -24.52
C THR A 166 20.01 5.09 -25.99
N GLY A 167 20.90 5.95 -26.49
CA GLY A 167 20.99 6.35 -27.90
C GLY A 167 20.17 7.59 -28.27
N ILE A 168 19.64 8.32 -27.28
CA ILE A 168 18.88 9.56 -27.53
C ILE A 168 19.83 10.72 -27.76
N ALA A 169 19.52 11.56 -28.75
CA ALA A 169 20.29 12.77 -28.99
C ALA A 169 20.25 13.71 -27.76
N PRO A 170 21.38 14.31 -27.34
CA PRO A 170 21.45 15.13 -26.11
C PRO A 170 20.42 16.26 -26.04
N ARG A 171 20.06 16.84 -27.20
CA ARG A 171 19.03 17.89 -27.30
C ARG A 171 17.63 17.36 -26.95
N GLN A 172 17.29 16.15 -27.41
CA GLN A 172 16.01 15.50 -27.10
C GLN A 172 15.96 15.07 -25.63
N ALA A 173 17.06 14.55 -25.10
CA ALA A 173 17.19 14.23 -23.68
C ALA A 173 16.96 15.48 -22.79
N GLY A 174 17.57 16.62 -23.14
CA GLY A 174 17.35 17.88 -22.43
C GLY A 174 15.90 18.39 -22.53
N GLN A 175 15.24 18.22 -23.68
CA GLN A 175 13.82 18.55 -23.83
C GLN A 175 12.93 17.67 -22.93
N LEU A 176 13.25 16.38 -22.81
CA LEU A 176 12.51 15.45 -21.95
C LEU A 176 12.70 15.76 -20.45
N ILE A 177 13.90 16.18 -20.05
CA ILE A 177 14.14 16.62 -18.66
C ILE A 177 13.40 17.93 -18.39
N ASN A 178 13.43 18.87 -19.33
CA ASN A 178 12.67 20.10 -19.17
C ASN A 178 11.16 19.84 -19.09
N SER A 179 10.63 18.88 -19.88
CA SER A 179 9.22 18.50 -19.77
C SER A 179 8.92 17.77 -18.46
N LEU A 180 9.86 17.01 -17.89
CA LEU A 180 9.72 16.46 -16.54
C LEU A 180 9.60 17.56 -15.48
N HIS A 181 10.30 18.68 -15.64
CA HIS A 181 10.26 19.82 -14.72
C HIS A 181 8.96 20.62 -14.81
N THR A 182 8.40 20.76 -16.01
CA THR A 182 7.16 21.53 -16.23
C THR A 182 5.90 20.67 -16.04
N GLU A 183 5.91 19.45 -16.55
CA GLU A 183 4.77 18.53 -16.58
C GLU A 183 5.18 17.06 -16.32
N PRO A 184 5.47 16.70 -15.06
CA PRO A 184 6.02 15.38 -14.74
C PRO A 184 5.10 14.21 -15.11
N LEU A 185 3.78 14.40 -15.05
CA LEU A 185 2.81 13.34 -15.34
C LEU A 185 2.74 12.98 -16.84
N SER A 186 2.97 13.95 -17.73
CA SER A 186 2.97 13.71 -19.19
C SER A 186 4.32 13.19 -19.68
N ALA A 187 5.43 13.59 -19.03
CA ALA A 187 6.78 13.14 -19.37
C ALA A 187 7.09 11.71 -18.88
N LEU A 188 6.51 11.27 -17.75
CA LEU A 188 6.79 9.98 -17.11
C LEU A 188 6.59 8.74 -18.00
N PRO A 189 5.52 8.60 -18.80
CA PRO A 189 5.35 7.45 -19.69
C PRO A 189 6.45 7.33 -20.74
N MET A 190 6.84 8.46 -21.35
CA MET A 190 7.92 8.50 -22.34
C MET A 190 9.25 8.16 -21.67
N LEU A 191 9.53 8.75 -20.50
CA LEU A 191 10.73 8.45 -19.72
C LEU A 191 10.80 6.97 -19.33
N GLY A 192 9.69 6.37 -18.90
CA GLY A 192 9.62 4.95 -18.54
C GLY A 192 9.78 3.99 -19.73
N SER A 193 9.42 4.40 -20.95
CA SER A 193 9.68 3.60 -22.16
C SER A 193 11.16 3.59 -22.57
N LEU A 194 11.87 4.69 -22.30
CA LEU A 194 13.28 4.86 -22.67
C LEU A 194 14.21 4.33 -21.57
N LEU A 195 13.79 4.41 -20.31
CA LEU A 195 14.50 3.93 -19.15
C LEU A 195 13.58 3.01 -18.34
N PRO A 196 13.42 1.74 -18.75
CA PRO A 196 12.55 0.80 -18.05
C PRO A 196 13.00 0.54 -16.61
N GLU A 197 14.28 0.73 -16.30
CA GLU A 197 14.87 0.63 -14.96
C GLU A 197 14.28 1.64 -13.95
N LEU A 198 13.68 2.73 -14.43
CA LEU A 198 12.97 3.68 -13.59
C LEU A 198 11.68 3.09 -13.00
N ALA A 199 11.12 2.03 -13.57
CA ALA A 199 9.91 1.40 -13.04
C ALA A 199 10.15 0.94 -11.59
N ALA A 200 9.32 1.41 -10.66
CA ALA A 200 9.42 1.00 -9.27
C ALA A 200 9.24 -0.53 -9.16
N PRO A 201 10.02 -1.21 -8.29
CA PRO A 201 9.94 -2.65 -8.14
C PRO A 201 8.55 -3.05 -7.64
N PRO A 202 8.09 -4.28 -7.96
CA PRO A 202 6.85 -4.78 -7.43
C PRO A 202 6.89 -4.83 -5.90
N PRO A 203 5.74 -4.60 -5.22
CA PRO A 203 5.69 -4.60 -3.77
C PRO A 203 6.18 -5.94 -3.20
N GLY A 204 7.06 -5.86 -2.21
CA GLY A 204 7.65 -7.03 -1.58
C GLY A 204 6.64 -7.79 -0.71
N ARG A 205 6.98 -9.03 -0.37
CA ARG A 205 6.18 -9.87 0.54
C ARG A 205 5.91 -9.19 1.88
N ARG A 206 6.92 -8.52 2.46
CA ARG A 206 6.78 -7.77 3.71
C ARG A 206 5.73 -6.67 3.60
N GLU A 207 5.73 -5.92 2.50
CA GLU A 207 4.78 -4.81 2.29
C GLU A 207 3.36 -5.32 2.11
N TYR A 208 3.18 -6.40 1.33
CA TYR A 208 1.89 -7.08 1.22
C TYR A 208 1.36 -7.56 2.57
N ILE A 209 2.20 -8.21 3.39
CA ILE A 209 1.80 -8.69 4.71
C ILE A 209 1.43 -7.51 5.62
N LEU A 210 2.30 -6.50 5.74
CA LEU A 210 2.04 -5.34 6.60
C LEU A 210 0.76 -4.61 6.18
N ASN A 211 0.55 -4.40 4.88
CA ASN A 211 -0.65 -3.76 4.36
C ASN A 211 -1.92 -4.60 4.63
N ALA A 212 -1.86 -5.91 4.40
CA ALA A 212 -2.97 -6.82 4.66
C ALA A 212 -3.34 -6.86 6.14
N VAL A 213 -2.35 -7.04 7.03
CA VAL A 213 -2.55 -7.07 8.48
C VAL A 213 -3.14 -5.76 8.99
N ARG A 214 -2.59 -4.61 8.57
CA ARG A 214 -3.13 -3.29 8.94
C ARG A 214 -4.59 -3.14 8.50
N THR A 215 -4.90 -3.56 7.28
CA THR A 215 -6.26 -3.47 6.73
C THR A 215 -7.23 -4.37 7.50
N TRP A 216 -6.84 -5.61 7.77
CA TRP A 216 -7.63 -6.57 8.55
C TRP A 216 -7.94 -6.03 9.95
N LEU A 217 -6.90 -5.56 10.66
CA LEU A 217 -7.05 -5.02 12.01
C LEU A 217 -7.89 -3.73 12.02
N ALA A 218 -7.76 -2.87 11.01
CA ALA A 218 -8.56 -1.64 10.91
C ALA A 218 -10.07 -1.93 10.81
N VAL A 219 -10.46 -3.07 10.23
CA VAL A 219 -11.87 -3.49 10.14
C VAL A 219 -12.31 -4.23 11.40
N MET A 220 -11.51 -5.22 11.84
CA MET A 220 -11.87 -6.14 12.93
C MET A 220 -11.82 -5.50 14.33
N LEU A 221 -10.76 -4.73 14.61
CA LEU A 221 -10.43 -4.30 15.97
C LEU A 221 -11.52 -3.40 16.60
N PRO A 222 -12.10 -2.40 15.90
CA PRO A 222 -13.16 -1.58 16.48
C PRO A 222 -14.37 -2.40 16.93
N VAL A 223 -14.73 -3.42 16.14
CA VAL A 223 -15.88 -4.29 16.40
C VAL A 223 -15.59 -5.26 17.53
N ALA A 224 -14.40 -5.87 17.55
CA ALA A 224 -13.98 -6.79 18.62
C ALA A 224 -13.88 -6.08 19.98
N LEU A 225 -13.36 -4.84 20.02
CA LEU A 225 -13.32 -4.02 21.22
C LEU A 225 -14.73 -3.67 21.69
N ALA A 226 -15.59 -3.20 20.79
CA ALA A 226 -16.96 -2.83 21.15
C ALA A 226 -17.79 -4.02 21.65
N ALA A 227 -17.56 -5.23 21.12
CA ALA A 227 -18.20 -6.46 21.57
C ALA A 227 -17.92 -6.80 23.04
N ALA A 228 -16.85 -6.26 23.64
CA ALA A 228 -16.54 -6.44 25.05
C ALA A 228 -17.38 -5.56 25.98
N TYR A 229 -17.96 -4.46 25.47
CA TYR A 229 -18.62 -3.45 26.29
C TYR A 229 -20.10 -3.23 25.92
N LEU A 230 -20.52 -3.62 24.72
CA LEU A 230 -21.87 -3.39 24.22
C LEU A 230 -22.79 -4.61 24.42
N PRO A 231 -24.11 -4.39 24.58
CA PRO A 231 -25.07 -5.48 24.52
C PRO A 231 -25.05 -6.15 23.14
N LEU A 232 -25.50 -7.41 23.07
CA LEU A 232 -25.42 -8.23 21.86
C LEU A 232 -26.02 -7.54 20.64
N ILE A 233 -27.23 -7.00 20.74
CA ILE A 233 -27.92 -6.36 19.61
C ILE A 233 -27.12 -5.16 19.09
N ALA A 234 -26.60 -4.32 19.98
CA ALA A 234 -25.78 -3.17 19.60
C ALA A 234 -24.47 -3.62 18.94
N THR A 235 -23.86 -4.70 19.44
CA THR A 235 -22.67 -5.30 18.84
C THR A 235 -22.96 -5.78 17.42
N LEU A 236 -24.07 -6.49 17.18
CA LEU A 236 -24.43 -6.98 15.84
C LEU A 236 -24.71 -5.84 14.85
N VAL A 237 -25.44 -4.81 15.29
CA VAL A 237 -25.68 -3.60 14.48
C VAL A 237 -24.36 -2.93 14.13
N LEU A 238 -23.43 -2.81 15.09
CA LEU A 238 -22.11 -2.26 14.86
C LEU A 238 -21.28 -3.13 13.91
N CYS A 239 -21.28 -4.46 14.08
CA CYS A 239 -20.61 -5.41 13.18
C CYS A 239 -21.02 -5.16 11.73
N VAL A 240 -22.33 -5.15 11.46
CA VAL A 240 -22.87 -4.99 10.10
C VAL A 240 -22.65 -3.57 9.59
N GLY A 241 -22.98 -2.56 10.39
CA GLY A 241 -22.89 -1.15 10.02
C GLY A 241 -21.45 -0.70 9.75
N TRP A 242 -20.50 -1.05 10.62
CA TRP A 242 -19.08 -0.75 10.44
C TRP A 242 -18.50 -1.45 9.21
N SER A 243 -18.82 -2.74 9.02
CA SER A 243 -18.35 -3.52 7.87
C SER A 243 -18.87 -2.95 6.56
N ALA A 244 -20.16 -2.62 6.49
CA ALA A 244 -20.76 -1.98 5.32
C ALA A 244 -20.15 -0.60 5.05
N LEU A 245 -19.93 0.21 6.10
CA LEU A 245 -19.31 1.53 5.98
C LEU A 245 -17.86 1.45 5.48
N ALA A 246 -17.06 0.52 6.01
CA ALA A 246 -15.68 0.30 5.58
C ALA A 246 -15.63 -0.05 4.09
N VAL A 247 -16.48 -0.98 3.64
CA VAL A 247 -16.58 -1.39 2.23
C VAL A 247 -17.11 -0.27 1.33
N ALA A 248 -18.11 0.49 1.79
CA ALA A 248 -18.66 1.63 1.06
C ALA A 248 -17.63 2.74 0.86
N ARG A 249 -16.83 3.06 1.89
CA ARG A 249 -15.77 4.08 1.82
C ARG A 249 -14.64 3.71 0.87
N ALA A 250 -14.41 2.43 0.59
CA ALA A 250 -13.47 2.01 -0.46
C ALA A 250 -14.07 2.07 -1.89
N GLY A 251 -15.24 2.70 -2.07
CA GLY A 251 -15.86 2.94 -3.38
C GLY A 251 -16.72 1.80 -3.90
N ARG A 252 -17.10 0.83 -3.06
CA ARG A 252 -17.89 -0.35 -3.46
C ARG A 252 -19.24 -0.44 -2.77
N ARG A 253 -20.14 0.51 -3.06
CA ARG A 253 -21.50 0.55 -2.47
C ARG A 253 -22.28 -0.76 -2.65
N ARG A 254 -22.19 -1.38 -3.84
CA ARG A 254 -22.83 -2.70 -4.10
C ARG A 254 -22.29 -3.80 -3.19
N ALA A 255 -20.98 -3.83 -2.95
CA ALA A 255 -20.39 -4.81 -2.05
C ALA A 255 -20.82 -4.58 -0.59
N ALA A 256 -21.02 -3.32 -0.17
CA ALA A 256 -21.56 -3.02 1.15
C ALA A 256 -23.00 -3.57 1.32
N ALA A 257 -23.85 -3.41 0.30
CA ALA A 257 -25.19 -4.00 0.31
C ALA A 257 -25.14 -5.54 0.38
N LEU A 258 -24.22 -6.18 -0.35
CA LEU A 258 -24.00 -7.63 -0.29
C LEU A 258 -23.53 -8.09 1.11
N VAL A 259 -22.69 -7.32 1.81
CA VAL A 259 -22.29 -7.63 3.18
C VAL A 259 -23.50 -7.62 4.12
N ILE A 260 -24.37 -6.61 4.02
CA ILE A 260 -25.60 -6.52 4.82
C ILE A 260 -26.52 -7.71 4.51
N LEU A 261 -26.75 -7.98 3.22
CA LEU A 261 -27.60 -9.08 2.79
C LEU A 261 -27.07 -10.44 3.28
N ALA A 262 -25.77 -10.69 3.13
CA ALA A 262 -25.13 -11.92 3.60
C ALA A 262 -25.26 -12.09 5.12
N ALA A 263 -25.13 -11.00 5.87
CA ALA A 263 -25.29 -11.01 7.32
C ALA A 263 -26.74 -11.34 7.75
N LEU A 264 -27.74 -10.76 7.08
CA LEU A 264 -29.16 -11.06 7.31
C LEU A 264 -29.51 -12.52 6.96
N ILE A 265 -29.01 -13.01 5.83
CA ILE A 265 -29.19 -14.40 5.40
C ILE A 265 -28.58 -15.36 6.43
N ALA A 266 -27.37 -15.07 6.90
CA ALA A 266 -26.69 -15.90 7.89
C ALA A 266 -27.44 -15.96 9.23
N TRP A 267 -27.98 -14.83 9.68
CA TRP A 267 -28.86 -14.81 10.85
C TRP A 267 -30.13 -15.63 10.64
N GLY A 268 -30.76 -15.50 9.46
CA GLY A 268 -31.93 -16.28 9.06
C GLY A 268 -31.67 -17.78 9.09
N PHE A 269 -30.55 -18.24 8.53
CA PHE A 269 -30.15 -19.65 8.58
C PHE A 269 -29.94 -20.15 10.00
N GLY A 270 -29.26 -19.37 10.85
CA GLY A 270 -29.09 -19.73 12.25
C GLY A 270 -30.42 -19.80 13.01
N ARG A 271 -31.42 -18.98 12.64
CA ARG A 271 -32.76 -19.05 13.21
C ARG A 271 -33.55 -20.23 12.71
N LEU A 272 -33.47 -20.56 11.42
CA LEU A 272 -34.17 -21.69 10.80
C LEU A 272 -33.80 -23.03 11.44
N SER A 273 -32.57 -23.20 11.93
CA SER A 273 -32.16 -24.43 12.61
C SER A 273 -32.85 -24.68 13.96
N HIS A 274 -33.57 -23.70 14.51
CA HIS A 274 -34.38 -23.91 15.73
C HIS A 274 -35.80 -24.37 15.40
N TRP A 275 -36.20 -24.31 14.13
CA TRP A 275 -37.52 -24.72 13.66
C TRP A 275 -37.51 -26.09 12.99
N LEU A 276 -36.34 -26.58 12.59
CA LEU A 276 -36.09 -27.91 12.05
C LEU A 276 -35.60 -28.84 13.15
#